data_AF-A0A9P0QTE7-F1
#
_entry.id   AF-A0A9P0QTE7-F1
#
_cell.length_a   1.000
_cell.length_b   1.000
_cell.length_c   1.000
_cell.angle_alpha   90.00
_cell.angle_beta   90.00
_cell.angle_gamma   90.00
#
_symmetry.space_group_name_H-M   'P 1'
#
loop_
_entity.id
_entity.type
_entity.pdbx_description
1 polymer ?
#
loop_
_entity_poly.entity_id
_entity_poly.type
_entity_poly.pdbx_seq_one_letter_code
_entity_poly.pdbx_strand_id
1 'polypeptide(L)'
;MSMKTKIKSFFSVSRQYAVAGASNNPSKFGFKILSWYVSHDLPVIPINPNATEILDKEVVPSITNIIKAFTSSSSKVGESHDISGKDGLSVSFLTPPHITTSTLKEIASVPDYKSVIKGLWFQPGSYDQTVLDTAEEIGLSDLVVYEDECILVRGEEGLYSATANL
;
A
#
# COMPACT_ATOMS: atom_id res chain seq x y z
N MET A 1 12.55 -14.44 0.66
CA MET A 1 11.60 -14.82 1.74
C MET A 1 10.42 -15.60 1.16
N SER A 2 9.79 -16.51 1.93
CA SER A 2 8.54 -17.16 1.47
C SER A 2 7.38 -16.15 1.37
N MET A 3 6.38 -16.44 0.54
CA MET A 3 5.20 -15.56 0.41
C MET A 3 4.48 -15.34 1.74
N LYS A 4 4.35 -16.40 2.55
CA LYS A 4 3.81 -16.33 3.92
C LYS A 4 4.59 -15.34 4.81
N THR A 5 5.93 -15.37 4.73
CA THR A 5 6.78 -14.43 5.47
C THR A 5 6.58 -12.99 5.01
N LYS A 6 6.47 -12.77 3.70
CA LYS A 6 6.24 -11.44 3.13
C LYS A 6 4.87 -10.89 3.51
N ILE A 7 3.81 -11.71 3.46
CA ILE A 7 2.46 -11.36 3.93
C ILE A 7 2.49 -10.97 5.40
N LYS A 8 3.17 -11.73 6.25
CA LYS A 8 3.32 -11.37 7.67
C LYS A 8 4.02 -10.02 7.84
N SER A 9 5.13 -9.78 7.14
CA SER A 9 5.89 -8.51 7.23
C SER A 9 5.17 -7.30 6.62
N PHE A 10 4.19 -7.54 5.74
CA PHE A 10 3.35 -6.50 5.17
C PHE A 10 2.51 -5.81 6.26
N PHE A 11 2.11 -6.53 7.30
CA PHE A 11 1.33 -5.98 8.41
C PHE A 11 2.20 -5.65 9.63
N SER A 12 1.78 -4.65 10.40
CA SER A 12 2.31 -4.29 11.72
C SER A 12 1.29 -3.40 12.44
N VAL A 13 1.31 -3.39 13.77
CA VAL A 13 0.42 -2.57 14.62
C VAL A 13 0.62 -1.07 14.38
N SER A 14 1.85 -0.66 14.04
CA SER A 14 2.21 0.73 13.77
C SER A 14 2.37 1.01 12.27
N ARG A 15 1.95 0.09 11.38
CA ARG A 15 2.08 0.29 9.94
C ARG A 15 1.11 1.35 9.43
N GLN A 16 1.57 2.20 8.51
CA GLN A 16 0.69 2.97 7.64
C GLN A 16 0.38 2.15 6.37
N TYR A 17 -0.88 2.13 5.95
CA TYR A 17 -1.30 1.45 4.73
C TYR A 17 -1.75 2.45 3.66
N ALA A 18 -1.63 2.06 2.40
CA ALA A 18 -2.20 2.78 1.28
C ALA A 18 -2.80 1.85 0.23
N VAL A 19 -3.83 2.34 -0.46
CA VAL A 19 -4.52 1.60 -1.53
C VAL A 19 -4.39 2.38 -2.84
N ALA A 20 -3.46 1.96 -3.70
CA ALA A 20 -3.27 2.51 -5.03
C ALA A 20 -4.31 1.95 -6.00
N GLY A 21 -5.15 2.82 -6.56
CA GLY A 21 -6.32 2.41 -7.34
C GLY A 21 -7.60 2.27 -6.51
N ALA A 22 -7.68 2.98 -5.38
CA ALA A 22 -8.92 3.11 -4.62
C ALA A 22 -10.05 3.65 -5.50
N SER A 23 -11.29 3.19 -5.29
CA SER A 23 -12.44 3.62 -6.09
C SER A 23 -13.67 3.81 -5.22
N ASN A 24 -14.53 4.76 -5.60
CA ASN A 24 -15.87 4.97 -5.04
C ASN A 24 -16.93 4.00 -5.61
N ASN A 25 -16.59 3.18 -6.61
CA ASN A 25 -17.54 2.25 -7.21
C ASN A 25 -17.50 0.89 -6.46
N PRO A 26 -18.60 0.48 -5.78
CA PRO A 26 -18.62 -0.74 -4.98
C PRO A 26 -18.39 -2.05 -5.75
N SER A 27 -18.61 -2.04 -7.07
CA SER A 27 -18.34 -3.20 -7.92
C SER A 27 -16.84 -3.46 -8.13
N LYS A 28 -15.99 -2.41 -7.99
CA LYS A 28 -14.54 -2.51 -8.24
C LYS A 28 -13.80 -3.03 -7.02
N PHE A 29 -12.75 -3.81 -7.26
CA PHE A 29 -11.88 -4.32 -6.18
C PHE A 29 -11.20 -3.20 -5.37
N GLY A 30 -10.93 -2.04 -5.99
CA GLY A 30 -10.37 -0.87 -5.28
C GLY A 30 -11.26 -0.39 -4.14
N PHE A 31 -12.58 -0.49 -4.30
CA PHE A 31 -13.54 -0.20 -3.22
C PHE A 31 -13.52 -1.32 -2.18
N LYS A 32 -13.60 -2.58 -2.61
CA LYS A 32 -13.69 -3.75 -1.70
C LYS A 32 -12.47 -3.88 -0.79
N ILE A 33 -11.27 -3.69 -1.33
CA ILE A 33 -10.03 -3.75 -0.56
C ILE A 33 -9.89 -2.56 0.38
N LEU A 34 -10.22 -1.34 -0.07
CA LEU A 34 -10.25 -0.20 0.83
C LEU A 34 -11.25 -0.42 1.98
N SER A 35 -12.44 -0.93 1.68
CA SER A 35 -13.45 -1.29 2.67
C SER A 35 -12.94 -2.31 3.67
N TRP A 36 -12.14 -3.29 3.24
CA TRP A 36 -11.51 -4.25 4.15
C TRP A 36 -10.61 -3.51 5.14
N TYR A 37 -9.69 -2.65 4.69
CA TYR A 37 -8.84 -1.88 5.60
C TYR A 37 -9.65 -1.00 6.57
N VAL A 38 -10.68 -0.31 6.09
CA VAL A 38 -11.55 0.53 6.91
C VAL A 38 -12.29 -0.29 7.97
N SER A 39 -12.84 -1.45 7.60
CA SER A 39 -13.56 -2.33 8.55
C SER A 39 -12.68 -2.97 9.63
N HIS A 40 -11.36 -2.94 9.44
CA HIS A 40 -10.37 -3.45 10.39
C HIS A 40 -9.71 -2.32 11.21
N ASP A 41 -10.23 -1.10 11.12
CA ASP A 41 -9.67 0.09 11.76
C ASP A 41 -8.18 0.31 11.44
N LEU A 42 -7.73 -0.18 10.28
CA LEU A 42 -6.35 0.00 9.84
C LEU A 42 -6.15 1.43 9.30
N PRO A 43 -5.04 2.10 9.62
CA PRO A 43 -4.75 3.44 9.12
C PRO A 43 -4.44 3.35 7.62
N VAL A 44 -5.43 3.61 6.77
CA VAL A 44 -5.33 3.49 5.32
C VAL A 44 -5.54 4.83 4.62
N ILE A 45 -4.65 5.16 3.69
CA ILE A 45 -4.76 6.33 2.82
C ILE A 45 -5.14 5.85 1.40
N PRO A 46 -6.34 6.18 0.89
CA PRO A 46 -6.69 5.88 -0.49
C PRO A 46 -5.92 6.77 -1.47
N ILE A 47 -5.43 6.18 -2.56
CA ILE A 47 -4.72 6.89 -3.63
C ILE A 47 -5.52 6.80 -4.93
N ASN A 48 -5.99 7.95 -5.42
CA ASN A 48 -6.67 8.08 -6.71
C ASN A 48 -6.66 9.56 -7.16
N PRO A 49 -6.07 9.91 -8.33
CA PRO A 49 -6.01 11.29 -8.79
C PRO A 49 -7.36 11.90 -9.20
N ASN A 50 -8.41 11.08 -9.35
CA ASN A 50 -9.74 11.49 -9.84
C ASN A 50 -10.81 11.51 -8.74
N ALA A 51 -10.44 11.36 -7.47
CA ALA A 51 -11.35 11.39 -6.34
C ALA A 51 -10.75 12.22 -5.21
N THR A 52 -11.60 12.85 -4.40
CA THR A 52 -11.20 13.63 -3.22
C THR A 52 -11.51 12.90 -1.92
N GLU A 53 -12.50 12.01 -1.92
CA GLU A 53 -12.93 11.25 -0.74
C GLU A 53 -13.50 9.88 -1.17
N ILE A 54 -13.17 8.83 -0.42
CA ILE A 54 -13.75 7.48 -0.56
C ILE A 54 -13.89 6.86 0.83
N LEU A 55 -15.09 6.36 1.18
CA LEU A 55 -15.36 5.72 2.49
C LEU A 55 -14.96 6.62 3.68
N ASP A 56 -15.35 7.90 3.62
CA ASP A 56 -15.04 8.94 4.62
C ASP A 56 -13.53 9.11 4.90
N LYS A 57 -12.68 8.71 3.94
CA LYS A 57 -11.24 8.96 3.94
C LYS A 57 -10.91 9.94 2.84
N GLU A 58 -10.19 11.00 3.19
CA GLU A 58 -9.56 11.90 2.22
C GLU A 58 -8.66 11.09 1.28
N VAL A 59 -8.75 11.37 -0.01
CA VAL A 59 -7.94 10.73 -1.04
C VAL A 59 -6.74 11.60 -1.38
N VAL A 60 -5.57 10.97 -1.50
CA VAL A 60 -4.37 11.65 -2.00
C VAL A 60 -4.14 11.29 -3.48
N PRO A 61 -3.61 12.20 -4.30
CA PRO A 61 -3.47 11.96 -5.74
C PRO A 61 -2.29 11.04 -6.09
N SER A 62 -1.24 11.01 -5.27
CA SER A 62 -0.02 10.22 -5.52
C SER A 62 0.54 9.63 -4.22
N ILE A 63 1.17 8.46 -4.35
CA ILE A 63 1.91 7.81 -3.27
C ILE A 63 3.08 8.67 -2.76
N THR A 64 3.63 9.53 -3.62
CA THR A 64 4.78 10.36 -3.26
C THR A 64 4.44 11.37 -2.17
N ASN A 65 3.18 11.79 -2.05
CA ASN A 65 2.70 12.62 -0.94
C ASN A 65 2.92 11.93 0.41
N ILE A 66 2.67 10.63 0.49
CA ILE A 66 2.83 9.83 1.72
C ILE A 66 4.31 9.65 2.03
N ILE A 67 5.13 9.25 1.05
CA ILE A 67 6.56 8.97 1.26
C ILE A 67 7.28 10.26 1.68
N LYS A 68 7.01 11.39 1.03
CA LYS A 68 7.60 12.68 1.39
C LYS A 68 7.28 13.11 2.82
N ALA A 69 6.08 12.79 3.32
CA ALA A 69 5.74 13.07 4.71
C ALA A 69 6.63 12.27 5.67
N PHE A 70 6.85 10.97 5.42
CA PHE A 70 7.76 10.14 6.23
C PHE A 70 9.20 10.67 6.27
N THR A 71 9.66 11.29 5.18
CA THR A 71 11.04 11.82 5.07
C THR A 71 11.16 13.29 5.47
N SER A 72 10.06 13.95 5.82
CA SER A 72 10.04 15.37 6.18
C SER A 72 9.83 15.56 7.68
N SER A 73 9.95 16.79 8.16
CA SER A 73 9.61 17.15 9.54
C SER A 73 8.09 17.16 9.81
N SER A 74 7.24 16.94 8.81
CA SER A 74 5.77 16.92 8.94
C SER A 74 5.24 15.49 8.89
N SER A 75 4.39 15.14 9.86
CA SER A 75 3.66 13.87 9.88
C SER A 75 2.28 13.94 9.22
N LYS A 76 1.89 15.08 8.64
CA LYS A 76 0.61 15.23 7.94
C LYS A 76 0.71 14.82 6.47
N VAL A 77 -0.31 14.09 6.01
CA VAL A 77 -0.52 13.80 4.58
C VAL A 77 -1.92 14.28 4.22
N GLY A 78 -2.01 15.26 3.33
CA GLY A 78 -3.28 15.95 3.10
C GLY A 78 -3.71 16.73 4.35
N GLU A 79 -5.01 16.95 4.49
CA GLU A 79 -5.59 17.72 5.59
C GLU A 79 -5.92 16.83 6.81
N SER A 80 -6.26 15.56 6.58
CA SER A 80 -6.87 14.68 7.58
C SER A 80 -5.98 13.52 8.06
N HIS A 81 -4.98 13.10 7.29
CA HIS A 81 -4.16 11.95 7.66
C HIS A 81 -2.93 12.35 8.49
N ASP A 82 -2.67 11.56 9.53
CA ASP A 82 -1.52 11.72 10.43
C ASP A 82 -0.76 10.40 10.52
N ILE A 83 0.50 10.42 10.06
CA ILE A 83 1.40 9.27 10.05
C ILE A 83 2.39 9.28 11.23
N SER A 84 2.14 10.10 12.26
CA SER A 84 2.98 10.13 13.47
C SER A 84 3.05 8.76 14.13
N GLY A 85 4.27 8.35 14.53
CA GLY A 85 4.51 7.07 15.20
C GLY A 85 4.36 5.84 14.31
N LYS A 86 4.17 6.01 12.98
CA LYS A 86 4.10 4.89 12.04
C LYS A 86 5.48 4.35 11.69
N ASP A 87 5.61 3.04 11.53
CA ASP A 87 6.89 2.35 11.28
C ASP A 87 7.30 2.29 9.80
N GLY A 88 6.46 2.80 8.90
CA GLY A 88 6.65 2.83 7.46
C GLY A 88 5.35 2.64 6.70
N LEU A 89 5.46 2.36 5.40
CA LEU A 89 4.35 2.29 4.45
C LEU A 89 4.25 0.92 3.77
N SER A 90 3.08 0.30 3.85
CA SER A 90 2.69 -0.88 3.07
C SER A 90 1.60 -0.51 2.07
N VAL A 91 1.73 -0.98 0.82
CA VAL A 91 0.85 -0.52 -0.27
C VAL A 91 0.19 -1.71 -0.97
N SER A 92 -1.13 -1.67 -1.08
CA SER A 92 -1.89 -2.55 -1.98
C SER A 92 -2.08 -1.86 -3.33
N PHE A 93 -1.67 -2.52 -4.41
CA PHE A 93 -1.85 -2.01 -5.77
C PHE A 93 -3.01 -2.72 -6.47
N LEU A 94 -3.88 -1.93 -7.08
CA LEU A 94 -5.03 -2.39 -7.86
C LEU A 94 -5.15 -1.68 -9.21
N THR A 95 -4.14 -0.88 -9.56
CA THR A 95 -4.07 -0.23 -10.86
C THR A 95 -3.59 -1.21 -11.93
N PRO A 96 -3.92 -1.01 -13.23
CA PRO A 96 -3.38 -1.83 -14.30
C PRO A 96 -1.83 -1.83 -14.30
N PRO A 97 -1.17 -2.89 -14.81
CA PRO A 97 0.28 -3.06 -14.66
C PRO A 97 1.13 -1.87 -15.11
N HIS A 98 0.80 -1.23 -16.23
CA HIS A 98 1.55 -0.05 -16.72
C HIS A 98 1.48 1.16 -15.76
N ILE A 99 0.36 1.33 -15.03
CA ILE A 99 0.23 2.36 -14.00
C ILE A 99 1.00 1.94 -12.76
N THR A 100 0.91 0.66 -12.34
CA THR A 100 1.70 0.13 -11.23
C THR A 100 3.20 0.35 -11.45
N THR A 101 3.71 0.04 -12.65
CA THR A 101 5.10 0.32 -13.06
C THR A 101 5.44 1.80 -12.94
N SER A 102 4.57 2.70 -13.42
CA SER A 102 4.77 4.14 -13.30
C SER A 102 4.82 4.59 -11.83
N THR A 103 3.93 4.07 -10.99
CA THR A 103 3.92 4.33 -9.55
C THR A 103 5.17 3.82 -8.86
N LEU A 104 5.70 2.65 -9.21
CA LEU A 104 6.98 2.15 -8.67
C LEU A 104 8.15 3.09 -9.03
N LYS A 105 8.17 3.62 -10.26
CA LYS A 105 9.17 4.61 -10.69
C LYS A 105 9.03 5.94 -9.93
N GLU A 106 7.79 6.38 -9.66
CA GLU A 106 7.53 7.54 -8.81
C GLU A 106 8.03 7.32 -7.37
N ILE A 107 7.80 6.14 -6.78
CA ILE A 107 8.34 5.77 -5.46
C ILE A 107 9.86 5.91 -5.45
N ALA A 108 10.54 5.34 -6.46
CA ALA A 108 11.99 5.37 -6.56
C ALA A 108 12.58 6.76 -6.80
N SER A 109 11.77 7.73 -7.24
CA SER A 109 12.19 9.12 -7.42
C SER A 109 12.25 9.92 -6.11
N VAL A 110 11.66 9.42 -5.02
CA VAL A 110 11.66 10.10 -3.72
C VAL A 110 12.89 9.65 -2.91
N PRO A 111 13.69 10.56 -2.34
CA PRO A 111 14.80 10.20 -1.46
C PRO A 111 14.35 9.28 -0.32
N ASP A 112 15.24 8.39 0.11
CA ASP A 112 15.04 7.49 1.27
C ASP A 112 13.82 6.55 1.20
N TYR A 113 13.16 6.41 0.04
CA TYR A 113 11.98 5.56 -0.14
C TYR A 113 12.16 4.13 0.38
N LYS A 114 13.36 3.55 0.23
CA LYS A 114 13.66 2.18 0.71
C LYS A 114 13.55 2.04 2.23
N SER A 115 13.79 3.11 2.97
CA SER A 115 13.62 3.11 4.43
C SER A 115 12.14 3.18 4.83
N VAL A 116 11.30 3.80 3.98
CA VAL A 116 9.88 4.03 4.21
C VAL A 116 9.03 2.83 3.80
N ILE A 117 9.28 2.25 2.61
CA ILE A 117 8.48 1.15 2.10
C ILE A 117 8.79 -0.14 2.86
N LYS A 118 7.73 -0.78 3.35
CA LYS A 118 7.79 -2.03 4.12
C LYS A 118 7.03 -3.19 3.47
N GLY A 119 6.24 -2.93 2.45
CA GLY A 119 5.47 -3.95 1.74
C GLY A 119 4.84 -3.42 0.45
N LEU A 120 4.92 -4.22 -0.61
CA LEU A 120 4.26 -3.97 -1.89
C LEU A 120 3.40 -5.18 -2.22
N TRP A 121 2.08 -5.06 -2.12
CA TRP A 121 1.17 -6.17 -2.40
C TRP A 121 0.43 -5.90 -3.70
N PHE A 122 0.88 -6.58 -4.75
CA PHE A 122 0.26 -6.53 -6.06
C PHE A 122 -0.95 -7.46 -6.07
N GLN A 123 -2.16 -6.89 -6.12
CA GLN A 123 -3.38 -7.67 -6.20
C GLN A 123 -3.49 -8.33 -7.59
N PRO A 124 -4.27 -9.42 -7.71
CA PRO A 124 -4.51 -10.06 -9.01
C PRO A 124 -4.91 -9.04 -10.09
N GLY A 125 -4.21 -9.08 -11.22
CA GLY A 125 -4.40 -8.16 -12.34
C GLY A 125 -3.69 -6.80 -12.23
N SER A 126 -2.98 -6.51 -11.13
CA SER A 126 -2.21 -5.26 -10.98
C SER A 126 -0.73 -5.37 -11.36
N TYR A 127 -0.27 -6.56 -11.73
CA TYR A 127 1.13 -6.84 -12.08
C TYR A 127 1.26 -7.69 -13.33
N ASP A 128 2.41 -7.54 -13.96
CA ASP A 128 2.97 -8.39 -15.00
C ASP A 128 4.49 -8.52 -14.73
N GLN A 129 5.24 -9.11 -15.66
CA GLN A 129 6.69 -9.25 -15.49
C GLN A 129 7.39 -7.88 -15.37
N THR A 130 6.95 -6.87 -16.10
CA THR A 130 7.54 -5.52 -16.04
C THR A 130 7.39 -4.89 -14.64
N VAL A 131 6.26 -5.11 -13.97
CA VAL A 131 6.07 -4.67 -12.58
C VAL A 131 7.06 -5.35 -11.63
N LEU A 132 7.27 -6.66 -11.78
CA LEU A 132 8.19 -7.43 -10.96
C LEU A 132 9.65 -7.00 -11.20
N ASP A 133 10.05 -6.86 -12.47
CA ASP A 133 11.38 -6.38 -12.86
C ASP A 133 11.63 -4.97 -12.31
N THR A 134 10.64 -4.08 -12.42
CA THR A 134 10.76 -2.72 -11.87
C THR A 134 10.93 -2.75 -10.35
N ALA A 135 10.20 -3.61 -9.64
CA ALA A 135 10.36 -3.76 -8.19
C ALA A 135 11.76 -4.27 -7.80
N GLU A 136 12.36 -5.15 -8.63
CA GLU A 136 13.73 -5.61 -8.48
C GLU A 136 14.76 -4.50 -8.77
N GLU A 137 14.60 -3.76 -9.87
CA GLU A 137 15.47 -2.64 -10.26
C GLU A 137 15.53 -1.56 -9.16
N ILE A 138 14.41 -1.27 -8.51
CA ILE A 138 14.34 -0.32 -7.40
C ILE A 138 14.69 -0.97 -6.05
N GLY A 139 15.09 -2.25 -6.03
CA GLY A 139 15.57 -2.97 -4.86
C GLY A 139 14.52 -3.19 -3.77
N LEU A 140 13.27 -3.43 -4.15
CA LEU A 140 12.14 -3.73 -3.24
C LEU A 140 11.54 -5.13 -3.46
N SER A 141 12.15 -5.98 -4.31
CA SER A 141 11.66 -7.33 -4.65
C SER A 141 11.41 -8.24 -3.43
N ASP A 142 12.20 -8.09 -2.37
CA ASP A 142 12.01 -8.83 -1.11
C ASP A 142 10.73 -8.44 -0.35
N LEU A 143 10.16 -7.27 -0.64
CA LEU A 143 8.93 -6.76 -0.01
C LEU A 143 7.67 -7.05 -0.84
N VAL A 144 7.81 -7.70 -2.01
CA VAL A 144 6.72 -7.92 -2.96
C VAL A 144 5.91 -9.17 -2.61
N VAL A 145 4.60 -8.98 -2.42
CA VAL A 145 3.58 -10.04 -2.36
C VAL A 145 2.82 -10.06 -3.70
N TYR A 146 2.77 -11.23 -4.34
CA TYR A 146 2.15 -11.51 -5.64
C TYR A 146 1.77 -13.00 -5.71
N GLU A 147 1.58 -13.61 -6.88
CA GLU A 147 1.15 -15.02 -7.07
C GLU A 147 -0.32 -15.26 -6.67
N ASP A 148 -1.19 -14.37 -7.15
CA ASP A 148 -2.63 -14.37 -6.88
C ASP A 148 -3.04 -14.25 -5.39
N GLU A 149 -2.09 -13.95 -4.51
CA GLU A 149 -2.36 -13.63 -3.12
C GLU A 149 -3.21 -12.34 -3.04
N CYS A 150 -4.38 -12.43 -2.42
CA CYS A 150 -5.32 -11.31 -2.32
C CYS A 150 -5.55 -10.90 -0.87
N ILE A 151 -5.68 -9.60 -0.61
CA ILE A 151 -6.02 -9.07 0.73
C ILE A 151 -7.30 -9.68 1.27
N LEU A 152 -8.33 -9.86 0.42
CA LEU A 152 -9.61 -10.43 0.84
C LEU A 152 -9.56 -11.93 1.17
N VAL A 153 -8.44 -12.61 0.86
CA VAL A 153 -8.25 -14.04 1.10
C VAL A 153 -7.21 -14.29 2.21
N ARG A 154 -6.11 -13.53 2.20
CA ARG A 154 -4.96 -13.73 3.11
C ARG A 154 -4.80 -12.62 4.14
N GLY A 155 -5.54 -11.53 4.02
CA GLY A 155 -5.44 -10.36 4.90
C GLY A 155 -5.66 -10.72 6.36
N GLU A 156 -6.70 -11.51 6.66
CA GLU A 156 -7.00 -11.99 8.02
C GLU A 156 -5.83 -12.79 8.63
N GLU A 157 -5.37 -13.83 7.92
CA GLU A 157 -4.27 -14.69 8.38
C GLU A 157 -2.98 -13.86 8.58
N GLY A 158 -2.69 -12.97 7.62
CA GLY A 158 -1.51 -12.12 7.64
C GLY A 158 -1.53 -11.12 8.80
N LEU A 159 -2.65 -10.43 8.97
CA LEU A 159 -2.85 -9.45 10.05
C LEU A 159 -2.75 -10.14 11.41
N TYR A 160 -3.48 -11.23 11.63
CA TYR A 160 -3.41 -12.01 12.86
C TYR A 160 -1.99 -12.50 13.14
N SER A 161 -1.30 -13.06 12.14
CA SER A 161 0.07 -13.58 12.31
C SER A 161 1.09 -12.49 12.67
N ALA A 162 0.83 -11.24 12.28
CA ALA A 162 1.69 -10.10 12.57
C ALA A 162 1.42 -9.49 13.96
N THR A 163 0.19 -9.60 14.48
CA THR A 163 -0.23 -8.91 15.71
C THR A 163 -0.49 -9.84 16.90
N ALA A 164 -0.69 -11.15 16.70
CA ALA A 164 -1.08 -12.10 17.75
C ALA A 164 -0.04 -12.38 18.85
N ASN A 165 1.16 -11.78 18.77
CA ASN A 165 2.24 -11.95 19.77
C ASN A 165 2.59 -10.64 20.49
N LEU A 166 1.68 -9.66 20.48
CA LEU A 166 1.82 -8.37 21.18
C LEU A 166 0.90 -8.29 22.39
#